data_AF-A0A8T6IIL2-F1
#
_entry.id   AF-A0A8T6IIL2-F1
#
_cell.length_a   1.000
_cell.length_b   1.000
_cell.length_c   1.000
_cell.angle_alpha   90.00
_cell.angle_beta   90.00
_cell.angle_gamma   90.00
#
_symmetry.space_group_name_H-M   'P 1'
#
loop_
_entity.id
_entity.type
_entity.pdbx_description
1 polymer ?
#
loop_
_entity_poly.entity_id
_entity_poly.type
_entity_poly.pdbx_seq_one_letter_code
_entity_poly.pdbx_strand_id
1 'polypeptide(L)'
;MDNLIDALFPAQTEVVEQSATRSIHEARRLRQAGDVDGGLAILAGMDMGKVETREARWAFSEWKQLVKRRFGGSAVALYTQGTGRAAALVPHSDGGTLEVAAVLGMRWRPGKVVSGRSLRGLQPLVSSTRQALNGGA
;
A
#
# COMPACT_ATOMS: atom_id res chain seq x y z
N MET A 1 -32.84 -33.80 -29.83
CA MET A 1 -33.43 -32.45 -29.86
C MET A 1 -33.27 -31.82 -28.47
N ASP A 2 -32.11 -31.97 -27.83
CA ASP A 2 -30.86 -31.19 -28.02
C ASP A 2 -30.86 -29.87 -27.23
N ASN A 3 -30.85 -29.99 -25.89
CA ASN A 3 -30.39 -28.93 -24.99
C ASN A 3 -28.97 -29.24 -24.52
N LEU A 4 -28.05 -29.39 -25.47
CA LEU A 4 -26.67 -29.86 -25.25
C LEU A 4 -25.62 -28.77 -25.59
N ILE A 5 -25.98 -27.49 -25.42
CA ILE A 5 -25.07 -26.35 -25.70
C ILE A 5 -24.70 -25.55 -24.44
N ASP A 6 -25.40 -25.72 -23.31
CA ASP A 6 -25.08 -24.98 -22.07
C ASP A 6 -23.95 -25.59 -21.22
N ALA A 7 -23.31 -26.68 -21.66
CA ALA A 7 -22.24 -27.36 -20.93
C ALA A 7 -20.82 -27.08 -21.46
N LEU A 8 -20.67 -26.28 -22.53
CA LEU A 8 -19.38 -26.15 -23.23
C LEU A 8 -18.54 -24.92 -22.87
N PHE A 9 -19.06 -24.02 -22.04
CA PHE A 9 -18.30 -22.88 -21.55
C PHE A 9 -18.55 -22.74 -20.05
N PRO A 10 -17.74 -23.37 -19.16
CA PRO A 10 -17.63 -22.82 -17.83
C PRO A 10 -17.25 -21.36 -18.03
N ALA A 11 -18.05 -20.45 -17.48
CA ALA A 11 -17.68 -19.06 -17.36
C ALA A 11 -16.37 -19.02 -16.57
N GLN A 12 -15.26 -19.14 -17.30
CA GLN A 12 -13.95 -18.84 -16.78
C GLN A 12 -14.09 -17.38 -16.42
N THR A 13 -14.28 -17.14 -15.13
CA THR A 13 -14.02 -15.84 -14.56
C THR A 13 -12.52 -15.71 -14.74
N GLU A 14 -12.10 -15.28 -15.92
CA GLU A 14 -10.76 -14.78 -16.14
C GLU A 14 -10.64 -13.65 -15.12
N VAL A 15 -10.01 -13.97 -13.99
CA VAL A 15 -9.36 -12.96 -13.19
C VAL A 15 -8.33 -12.39 -14.14
N VAL A 16 -8.72 -11.36 -14.90
CA VAL A 16 -7.83 -10.66 -15.81
C VAL A 16 -6.70 -10.19 -14.92
N GLU A 17 -5.60 -10.92 -14.95
CA GLU A 17 -4.40 -10.64 -14.17
C GLU A 17 -3.91 -9.30 -14.71
N GLN A 18 -4.36 -8.21 -14.07
CA GLN A 18 -4.05 -6.88 -14.53
C GLN A 18 -2.54 -6.73 -14.42
N SER A 19 -1.89 -6.57 -15.57
CA SER A 19 -0.44 -6.30 -15.65
C SER A 19 -0.06 -5.27 -14.60
N ALA A 20 1.00 -5.54 -13.84
CA ALA A 20 1.45 -4.68 -12.75
C ALA A 20 1.63 -3.22 -13.21
N THR A 21 2.18 -3.04 -14.41
CA THR A 21 2.28 -1.73 -15.08
C THR A 21 0.92 -1.04 -15.22
N ARG A 22 -0.14 -1.74 -15.65
CA ARG A 22 -1.50 -1.17 -15.75
C ARG A 22 -2.02 -0.71 -14.39
N SER A 23 -1.86 -1.53 -13.36
CA SER A 23 -2.29 -1.20 -12.00
C SER A 23 -1.55 0.02 -11.45
N ILE A 24 -0.25 0.15 -11.73
CA ILE A 24 0.55 1.32 -11.34
C ILE A 24 0.09 2.58 -12.07
N HIS A 25 -0.17 2.49 -13.38
CA HIS A 25 -0.70 3.61 -14.16
C HIS A 25 -2.08 4.05 -13.66
N GLU A 26 -2.95 3.11 -13.32
CA GLU A 26 -4.27 3.43 -12.80
C GLU A 26 -4.21 4.09 -11.42
N ALA A 27 -3.37 3.56 -10.51
CA ALA A 27 -3.13 4.20 -9.21
C ALA A 27 -2.60 5.64 -9.37
N ARG A 28 -1.74 5.88 -10.36
CA ARG A 28 -1.26 7.23 -10.71
C ARG A 28 -2.39 8.11 -11.23
N ARG A 29 -3.24 7.59 -12.12
CA ARG A 29 -4.40 8.33 -12.66
C ARG A 29 -5.34 8.75 -11.54
N LEU A 30 -5.66 7.84 -10.63
CA LEU A 30 -6.49 8.13 -9.45
C LEU A 30 -5.84 9.18 -8.54
N ARG A 31 -4.53 9.07 -8.28
CA ARG A 31 -3.79 10.12 -7.56
C ARG A 31 -3.94 11.48 -8.25
N GLN A 32 -3.78 11.55 -9.57
CA GLN A 32 -3.91 12.81 -10.31
C GLN A 32 -5.34 13.38 -10.24
N ALA A 33 -6.35 12.51 -10.27
CA ALA A 33 -7.76 12.88 -10.09
C ALA A 33 -8.12 13.26 -8.64
N GLY A 34 -7.23 13.03 -7.67
CA GLY A 34 -7.46 13.31 -6.26
C GLY A 34 -8.06 12.13 -5.47
N ASP A 35 -8.37 11.02 -6.13
CA ASP A 35 -8.82 9.78 -5.48
C ASP A 35 -7.62 9.01 -4.92
N VAL A 36 -7.17 9.45 -3.75
CA VAL A 36 -6.00 8.87 -3.09
C VAL A 36 -6.31 7.49 -2.51
N ASP A 37 -7.50 7.31 -1.93
CA ASP A 37 -7.88 6.06 -1.29
C ASP A 37 -8.10 4.95 -2.34
N GLY A 38 -8.70 5.27 -3.49
CA GLY A 38 -8.80 4.36 -4.63
C GLY A 38 -7.43 3.95 -5.18
N GLY A 39 -6.49 4.90 -5.29
CA GLY A 39 -5.12 4.60 -5.70
C GLY A 39 -4.39 3.65 -4.73
N LEU A 40 -4.57 3.84 -3.43
CA LEU A 40 -4.01 2.94 -2.41
C LEU A 40 -4.65 1.54 -2.48
N ALA A 41 -5.96 1.45 -2.70
CA ALA A 41 -6.66 0.18 -2.82
C ALA A 41 -6.16 -0.66 -4.00
N ILE A 42 -5.90 -0.03 -5.16
CA ILE A 42 -5.34 -0.72 -6.32
C ILE A 42 -3.96 -1.31 -6.00
N LEU A 43 -3.07 -0.50 -5.42
CA LEU A 43 -1.70 -0.96 -5.11
C LEU A 43 -1.69 -2.01 -4.00
N ALA A 44 -2.61 -1.93 -3.04
CA ALA A 44 -2.77 -2.95 -2.00
C ALA A 44 -3.24 -4.30 -2.56
N GLY A 45 -4.01 -4.29 -3.66
CA GLY A 45 -4.51 -5.50 -4.34
C GLY A 45 -3.51 -6.17 -5.28
N MET A 46 -2.34 -5.58 -5.54
CA MET A 46 -1.35 -6.16 -6.44
C MET A 46 -0.69 -7.41 -5.84
N ASP A 47 -0.61 -8.49 -6.63
CA ASP A 47 0.21 -9.65 -6.29
C ASP A 47 1.70 -9.37 -6.54
N MET A 48 2.33 -8.71 -5.56
CA MET A 48 3.75 -8.35 -5.61
C MET A 48 4.70 -9.56 -5.65
N GLY A 49 4.21 -10.79 -5.50
CA GLY A 49 5.01 -12.01 -5.63
C GLY A 49 5.38 -12.35 -7.08
N LYS A 50 4.61 -11.83 -8.06
CA LYS A 50 4.80 -12.08 -9.49
C LYS A 50 5.32 -10.87 -10.27
N VAL A 51 5.51 -9.74 -9.59
CA VAL A 51 5.89 -8.46 -10.20
C VAL A 51 7.41 -8.40 -10.39
N GLU A 52 7.87 -7.91 -11.53
CA GLU A 52 9.30 -7.73 -11.76
C GLU A 52 9.90 -6.70 -10.80
N THR A 53 11.19 -6.82 -10.49
CA THR A 53 11.86 -5.90 -9.54
C THR A 53 11.73 -4.43 -9.93
N ARG A 54 11.78 -4.11 -11.24
CA ARG A 54 11.63 -2.74 -11.75
C ARG A 54 10.23 -2.19 -11.48
N GLU A 55 9.20 -2.99 -11.78
CA GLU A 55 7.81 -2.63 -11.53
C GLU A 55 7.52 -2.53 -10.03
N ALA A 56 8.10 -3.41 -9.21
CA ALA A 56 7.94 -3.37 -7.77
C ALA A 56 8.51 -2.08 -7.15
N ARG A 57 9.66 -1.60 -7.66
CA ARG A 57 10.21 -0.29 -7.29
C ARG A 57 9.30 0.86 -7.72
N TRP A 58 8.70 0.77 -8.90
CA TRP A 58 7.77 1.78 -9.38
C TRP A 58 6.48 1.80 -8.56
N ALA A 59 5.87 0.65 -8.29
CA ALA A 59 4.72 0.51 -7.40
C ALA A 59 5.01 1.09 -6.01
N PHE A 60 6.19 0.81 -5.45
CA PHE A 60 6.62 1.39 -4.17
C PHE A 60 6.72 2.92 -4.22
N SER A 61 7.28 3.48 -5.29
CA SER A 61 7.36 4.94 -5.47
C SER A 61 5.98 5.58 -5.54
N GLU A 62 5.06 5.00 -6.32
CA GLU A 62 3.70 5.51 -6.48
C GLU A 62 2.89 5.39 -5.18
N TRP A 63 3.00 4.24 -4.50
CA TRP A 63 2.41 4.00 -3.19
C TRP A 63 2.90 5.01 -2.15
N LYS A 64 4.22 5.27 -2.11
CA LYS A 64 4.80 6.26 -1.18
C LYS A 64 4.25 7.67 -1.42
N GLN A 65 4.02 8.06 -2.68
CA GLN A 65 3.41 9.36 -3.01
C GLN A 65 1.95 9.45 -2.53
N LEU A 66 1.17 8.39 -2.73
CA LEU A 66 -0.20 8.30 -2.23
C LEU A 66 -0.25 8.38 -0.70
N VAL A 67 0.59 7.60 -0.01
CA VAL A 67 0.72 7.63 1.45
C VAL A 67 1.11 9.02 1.95
N LYS A 68 2.09 9.67 1.32
CA LYS A 68 2.48 11.05 1.66
C LYS A 68 1.33 12.04 1.47
N ARG A 69 0.55 11.90 0.40
CA ARG A 69 -0.60 12.78 0.17
C ARG A 69 -1.74 12.52 1.17
N ARG A 70 -1.97 11.26 1.54
CA ARG A 70 -3.06 10.87 2.44
C ARG A 70 -2.78 11.17 3.91
N PHE A 71 -1.53 10.99 4.33
CA PHE A 71 -1.14 10.94 5.73
C PHE A 71 0.06 11.85 6.07
N GLY A 72 0.50 12.72 5.14
CA GLY A 72 1.70 13.55 5.32
C GLY A 72 1.63 14.57 6.46
N GLY A 73 0.43 14.84 6.99
CA GLY A 73 0.23 15.65 8.20
C GLY A 73 0.29 14.86 9.51
N SER A 74 0.47 13.54 9.46
CA SER A 74 0.49 12.65 10.62
C SER A 74 1.90 12.10 10.87
N ALA A 75 2.16 11.65 12.10
CA ALA A 75 3.39 10.96 12.46
C ALA A 75 3.44 9.55 11.86
N VAL A 76 3.63 9.43 10.55
CA VAL A 76 3.64 8.13 9.85
C VAL A 76 5.03 7.54 9.82
N ALA A 77 5.14 6.27 10.18
CA ALA A 77 6.32 5.45 9.97
C ALA A 77 6.11 4.49 8.77
N LEU A 78 7.13 4.35 7.95
CA LEU A 78 7.24 3.36 6.90
C LEU A 78 7.99 2.14 7.41
N TYR A 79 7.38 0.98 7.23
CA TYR A 79 8.02 -0.32 7.38
C TYR A 79 8.21 -0.94 6.00
N THR A 80 9.39 -1.47 5.71
CA THR A 80 9.69 -2.17 4.45
C THR A 80 10.24 -3.55 4.72
N GLN A 81 9.76 -4.55 3.98
CA GLN A 81 10.20 -5.95 4.07
C GLN A 81 10.69 -6.44 2.71
N GLY A 82 11.65 -5.71 2.15
CA GLY A 82 12.18 -5.94 0.80
C GLY A 82 11.41 -5.18 -0.29
N THR A 83 11.80 -5.44 -1.54
CA THR A 83 11.22 -4.75 -2.71
C THR A 83 9.75 -5.13 -2.88
N GLY A 84 8.87 -4.13 -2.96
CA GLY A 84 7.44 -4.36 -3.19
C GLY A 84 6.65 -4.79 -1.96
N ARG A 85 7.24 -4.79 -0.76
CA ARG A 85 6.54 -5.06 0.50
C ARG A 85 6.74 -3.91 1.47
N ALA A 86 5.68 -3.16 1.72
CA ALA A 86 5.73 -2.03 2.62
C ALA A 86 4.41 -1.82 3.37
N ALA A 87 4.50 -1.16 4.52
CA ALA A 87 3.36 -0.68 5.28
C ALA A 87 3.62 0.75 5.77
N ALA A 88 2.56 1.56 5.74
CA ALA A 88 2.51 2.85 6.41
C ALA A 88 1.79 2.64 7.75
N LEU A 89 2.41 3.13 8.82
CA LEU A 89 2.01 2.88 10.19
C LEU A 89 1.81 4.21 10.92
N VAL A 90 0.77 4.29 11.74
CA VAL A 90 0.48 5.46 12.58
C VAL A 90 0.50 5.05 14.07
N PRO A 91 0.88 5.95 14.99
CA PRO A 91 0.78 5.70 16.42
C PRO A 91 -0.64 5.28 16.81
N HIS A 92 -0.75 4.21 17.57
CA HIS A 92 -1.99 3.81 18.21
C HIS A 92 -2.09 4.41 19.62
N SER A 93 -3.29 4.44 20.21
CA SER A 93 -3.61 5.20 21.42
C SER A 93 -2.81 4.80 22.68
N ASP A 94 -2.18 3.63 22.69
CA ASP A 94 -1.44 3.09 23.82
C ASP A 94 0.05 3.50 23.86
N GLY A 95 0.53 4.25 22.87
CA GLY A 95 1.90 4.75 22.77
C GLY A 95 2.99 3.69 22.54
N GLY A 96 2.63 2.40 22.48
CA GLY A 96 3.56 1.28 22.30
C GLY A 96 3.28 0.44 21.05
N THR A 97 2.09 0.59 20.47
CA THR A 97 1.67 -0.08 19.25
C THR A 97 1.45 0.91 18.11
N LEU A 98 1.49 0.36 16.91
CA LEU A 98 1.26 1.08 15.67
C LEU A 98 0.10 0.43 14.93
N GLU A 99 -0.73 1.24 14.31
CA GLU A 99 -1.81 0.78 13.45
C GLU A 99 -1.39 0.88 11.98
N VAL A 100 -1.69 -0.17 11.22
CA VAL A 100 -1.46 -0.19 9.78
C VAL A 100 -2.46 0.73 9.10
N ALA A 101 -1.98 1.79 8.45
CA ALA A 101 -2.79 2.74 7.71
C ALA A 101 -2.90 2.37 6.22
N ALA A 102 -1.82 1.86 5.63
CA ALA A 102 -1.79 1.41 4.23
C ALA A 102 -0.74 0.32 4.03
N VAL A 103 -0.91 -0.51 3.01
CA VAL A 103 0.01 -1.60 2.66
C VAL A 103 0.31 -1.64 1.18
N LEU A 104 1.44 -2.25 0.82
CA LEU A 104 1.83 -2.66 -0.51
C LEU A 104 2.40 -4.06 -0.41
N GLY A 105 1.81 -5.05 -1.09
CA GLY A 105 2.34 -6.41 -1.18
C GLY A 105 2.50 -7.17 0.15
N MET A 106 1.97 -6.65 1.26
CA MET A 106 2.01 -7.29 2.57
C MET A 106 0.69 -8.03 2.85
N ARG A 107 0.76 -9.13 3.61
CA ARG A 107 -0.43 -9.84 4.10
C ARG A 107 -1.19 -9.08 5.21
N TRP A 108 -0.68 -7.94 5.65
CA TRP A 108 -1.34 -7.11 6.63
C TRP A 108 -2.51 -6.37 5.99
N ARG A 109 -3.44 -5.92 6.84
CA ARG A 109 -4.60 -5.15 6.42
C ARG A 109 -4.60 -3.81 7.16
N PRO A 110 -5.11 -2.73 6.54
CA PRO A 110 -5.41 -1.51 7.27
C PRO A 110 -6.23 -1.78 8.53
N GLY A 111 -5.95 -1.07 9.62
CA GLY A 111 -6.54 -1.27 10.94
C GLY A 111 -5.88 -2.35 11.80
N LYS A 112 -4.92 -3.13 11.25
CA LYS A 112 -4.17 -4.09 12.04
C LYS A 112 -3.24 -3.35 13.02
N VAL A 113 -3.30 -3.70 14.29
CA VAL A 113 -2.38 -3.21 15.33
C VAL A 113 -1.17 -4.13 15.44
N VAL A 114 0.03 -3.55 15.50
CA VAL A 114 1.31 -4.24 15.58
C VAL A 114 2.20 -3.59 16.64
N SER A 115 2.97 -4.41 17.37
CA SER A 115 3.92 -3.88 18.36
C SER A 115 5.08 -3.15 17.67
N GLY A 116 5.34 -1.90 18.06
CA GLY A 116 6.46 -1.13 17.52
C GLY A 116 7.82 -1.80 17.81
N ARG A 117 7.94 -2.55 18.92
CA ARG A 117 9.16 -3.26 19.30
C ARG A 117 9.52 -4.40 18.36
N SER A 118 8.53 -4.97 17.66
CA SER A 118 8.73 -6.06 16.70
C SER A 118 9.16 -5.57 15.31
N LEU A 119 9.08 -4.26 15.06
CA LEU A 119 9.32 -3.67 13.74
C LEU A 119 10.69 -3.00 13.67
N ARG A 120 11.70 -3.80 13.34
CA ARG A 120 13.05 -3.29 13.09
C ARG A 120 13.11 -2.54 11.75
N GLY A 121 13.80 -1.41 11.73
CA GLY A 121 14.02 -0.64 10.50
C GLY A 121 12.87 0.30 10.10
N LEU A 122 12.02 0.70 11.05
CA LEU A 122 11.03 1.75 10.83
C LEU A 122 11.70 3.06 10.43
N GLN A 123 11.19 3.69 9.38
CA GLN A 123 11.66 4.98 8.89
C GLN A 123 10.53 6.00 8.90
N PRO A 124 10.73 7.23 9.36
CA PRO A 124 9.69 8.24 9.28
C PRO A 124 9.36 8.55 7.81
N LEU A 125 8.06 8.67 7.49
CA LEU A 125 7.59 8.96 6.12
C LEU A 125 8.07 10.33 5.63
N VAL A 126 8.00 11.31 6.51
CA VAL A 126 8.61 12.62 6.35
C VAL A 126 9.78 12.68 7.30
N SER A 127 10.99 12.86 6.77
CA SER A 127 12.13 13.25 7.61
C SER A 127 11.77 14.61 8.18
N SER A 128 11.27 14.64 9.40
CA SER A 128 11.08 15.89 10.12
C SER A 128 12.45 16.52 10.29
N THR A 129 12.83 17.41 9.37
CA THR A 129 13.91 18.36 9.60
C THR A 129 13.52 19.15 10.84
N ARG A 130 14.14 18.84 11.98
CA ARG A 130 14.23 19.67 13.20
C ARG A 130 13.06 20.67 13.39
N GLN A 131 11.88 20.24 13.85
CA GLN A 131 10.87 21.19 14.34
C GLN A 131 9.75 20.43 15.08
N ALA A 132 9.96 20.17 16.36
CA ALA A 132 8.89 19.83 17.33
C ALA A 132 9.41 19.64 18.78
N LEU A 133 10.73 19.68 19.04
CA LEU A 133 11.28 19.53 20.39
C LEU A 133 12.19 20.68 20.87
N ASN A 134 12.32 21.76 20.08
CA ASN A 134 12.98 23.00 20.49
C ASN A 134 12.02 24.21 20.41
N GLY A 135 10.81 24.04 20.92
CA GLY A 135 9.97 25.15 21.35
C GLY A 135 9.46 24.76 22.73
N GLY A 136 9.91 25.34 23.83
CA GLY A 136 10.71 26.53 24.01
C GLY A 136 10.28 27.09 25.36
N ALA A 137 11.25 27.21 26.28
CA ALA A 137 11.19 27.83 27.61
C ALA A 137 10.21 27.21 28.62
#